data_AF-A0A2E9WTQ3-F1
#
_entry.id   AF-A0A2E9WTQ3-F1
#
_cell.length_a   1.000
_cell.length_b   1.000
_cell.length_c   1.000
_cell.angle_alpha   90.00
_cell.angle_beta   90.00
_cell.angle_gamma   90.00
#
_symmetry.space_group_name_H-M   'P 1'
#
loop_
_entity.id
_entity.type
_entity.pdbx_description
1 polymer ?
#
loop_
_entity_poly.entity_id
_entity_poly.type
_entity_poly.pdbx_seq_one_letter_code
_entity_poly.pdbx_strand_id
1 'polypeptide(L)'
;MSEQNWEQRYIDSRGPKFRIDTNNPQMGADGRNTWLQYAVTDNQDKQFCALSESGVFRVHNERTIEVVAGSKNSGSDTSVKISSVEGDITITVMGNGQIKISGGNVVVQADEDINLKAGRNISLNAASSITLNATKVQARGLIGNLIEKTVGSFVQRVFKGSYVGEDYLSNPPPGDKFISKSVVSGTGDVPDVGGG
;
A
#
# COMPACT_ATOMS: atom_id res chain seq x y z
N MET A 1 21.96 -24.06 35.53
CA MET A 1 22.52 -22.92 34.77
C MET A 1 23.77 -23.44 34.08
N SER A 2 23.78 -23.55 32.76
CA SER A 2 25.00 -23.91 32.03
C SER A 2 26.03 -22.79 32.20
N GLU A 3 27.28 -23.15 32.48
CA GLU A 3 28.38 -22.19 32.54
C GLU A 3 28.46 -21.42 31.23
N GLN A 4 28.50 -20.10 31.34
CA GLN A 4 28.65 -19.23 30.19
C GLN A 4 30.07 -19.44 29.62
N ASN A 5 30.17 -19.97 28.41
CA ASN A 5 31.46 -20.14 27.75
C ASN A 5 31.94 -18.80 27.18
N TRP A 6 32.75 -18.10 27.98
CA TRP A 6 33.35 -16.81 27.65
C TRP A 6 34.60 -16.93 26.77
N GLU A 7 35.25 -18.08 26.74
CA GLU A 7 36.48 -18.31 25.96
C GLU A 7 36.22 -18.19 24.46
N GLN A 8 35.01 -18.52 24.02
CA GLN A 8 34.61 -18.42 22.61
C GLN A 8 34.26 -16.99 22.17
N ARG A 9 34.09 -16.05 23.11
CA ARG A 9 33.72 -14.67 22.80
C ARG A 9 34.90 -13.94 22.19
N TYR A 10 34.66 -13.21 21.11
CA TYR A 10 35.67 -12.35 20.51
C TYR A 10 35.12 -10.96 20.26
N ILE A 11 35.90 -9.93 20.62
CA ILE A 11 35.52 -8.53 20.48
C ILE A 11 36.61 -7.81 19.69
N ASP A 12 36.24 -7.23 18.54
CA ASP A 12 37.07 -6.28 17.81
C ASP A 12 36.46 -4.88 17.97
N SER A 13 37.15 -4.01 18.70
CA SER A 13 36.75 -2.62 18.90
C SER A 13 37.69 -1.69 18.14
N ARG A 14 37.17 -0.98 17.14
CA ARG A 14 37.93 0.00 16.35
C ARG A 14 37.64 1.39 16.87
N GLY A 15 38.25 1.70 18.01
CA GLY A 15 38.02 2.95 18.74
C GLY A 15 36.70 2.95 19.54
N PRO A 16 36.25 4.12 20.00
CA PRO A 16 35.09 4.24 20.89
C PRO A 16 33.75 4.10 20.16
N LYS A 17 33.74 4.20 18.82
CA LYS A 17 32.51 4.34 18.02
C LYS A 17 32.07 3.09 17.28
N PHE A 18 32.96 2.12 17.10
CA PHE A 18 32.68 0.94 16.29
C PHE A 18 33.16 -0.33 16.99
N ARG A 19 32.30 -1.35 17.00
CA ARG A 19 32.61 -2.65 17.59
C ARG A 19 31.94 -3.78 16.82
N ILE A 20 32.67 -4.89 16.72
CA ILE A 20 32.16 -6.20 16.37
C ILE A 20 32.31 -7.12 17.60
N ASP A 21 31.26 -7.83 17.96
CA ASP A 21 31.20 -8.76 19.10
C ASP A 21 30.60 -10.08 18.62
N THR A 22 31.31 -11.19 18.79
CA THR A 22 30.87 -12.54 18.42
C THR A 22 30.80 -13.44 19.64
N ASN A 23 29.91 -14.44 19.59
CA ASN A 23 29.79 -15.48 20.61
C ASN A 23 29.58 -14.94 22.03
N ASN A 24 28.90 -13.80 22.18
CA ASN A 24 28.69 -13.19 23.49
C ASN A 24 27.73 -14.06 24.32
N PRO A 25 28.20 -14.77 25.39
CA PRO A 25 27.40 -15.71 26.18
C PRO A 25 26.30 -15.04 27.01
N GLN A 26 26.24 -13.71 26.99
CA GLN A 26 25.19 -12.96 27.64
C GLN A 26 23.85 -13.13 26.90
N MET A 27 22.84 -13.62 27.61
CA MET A 27 21.51 -13.85 27.09
C MET A 27 20.79 -12.53 26.83
N GLY A 28 20.43 -12.29 25.57
CA GLY A 28 19.44 -11.27 25.18
C GLY A 28 18.01 -11.82 25.24
N ALA A 29 17.03 -10.97 24.90
CA ALA A 29 15.62 -11.35 24.85
C ALA A 29 15.32 -12.53 23.90
N ASP A 30 16.10 -12.64 22.82
CA ASP A 30 15.95 -13.68 21.79
C ASP A 30 17.12 -14.68 21.76
N GLY A 31 17.77 -14.87 22.92
CA GLY A 31 18.97 -15.69 23.09
C GLY A 31 20.28 -14.91 23.01
N ARG A 32 21.41 -15.63 23.03
CA ARG A 32 22.74 -15.06 22.81
C ARG A 32 22.85 -14.54 21.37
N ASN A 33 23.59 -13.45 21.18
CA ASN A 33 23.96 -13.01 19.83
C ASN A 33 25.16 -13.84 19.35
N THR A 34 24.99 -14.51 18.22
CA THR A 34 26.11 -15.17 17.52
C THR A 34 27.08 -14.11 17.00
N TRP A 35 26.55 -13.00 16.47
CA TRP A 35 27.31 -11.83 16.08
C TRP A 35 26.50 -10.54 16.23
N LEU A 36 27.20 -9.46 16.56
CA LEU A 36 26.72 -8.09 16.63
C LEU A 36 27.78 -7.16 16.04
N GLN A 37 27.39 -6.35 15.06
CA GLN A 37 28.11 -5.15 14.67
C GLN A 37 27.35 -3.93 15.16
N TYR A 38 28.06 -3.02 15.80
CA TYR A 38 27.52 -1.82 16.40
C TYR A 38 28.36 -0.60 16.02
N ALA A 39 27.69 0.48 15.67
CA ALA A 39 28.29 1.77 15.39
C ALA A 39 27.51 2.91 16.08
N VAL A 40 28.23 3.94 16.51
CA VAL A 40 27.65 5.18 17.05
C VAL A 40 28.30 6.39 16.40
N THR A 41 27.47 7.37 16.03
CA THR A 41 27.93 8.64 15.46
C THR A 41 28.34 9.63 16.55
N ASP A 42 28.94 10.76 16.17
CA ASP A 42 29.19 11.87 17.11
C ASP A 42 27.91 12.43 17.74
N ASN A 43 26.80 12.36 17.02
CA ASN A 43 25.48 12.77 17.49
C ASN A 43 24.79 11.71 18.36
N GLN A 44 25.52 10.66 18.74
CA GLN A 44 25.04 9.52 19.52
C GLN A 44 23.95 8.68 18.84
N ASP A 45 23.66 8.92 17.56
CA ASP A 45 22.78 8.06 16.77
C ASP A 45 23.43 6.68 16.61
N LYS A 46 22.66 5.63 16.83
CA LYS A 46 23.13 4.24 16.86
C LYS A 46 22.63 3.43 15.67
N GLN A 47 23.50 2.54 15.22
CA GLN A 47 23.18 1.50 14.26
C GLN A 47 23.70 0.18 14.78
N PHE A 48 22.91 -0.89 14.61
CA PHE A 48 23.41 -2.23 14.81
C PHE A 48 22.83 -3.23 13.81
N CYS A 49 23.64 -4.25 13.55
CA CYS A 49 23.31 -5.40 12.74
C CYS A 49 23.63 -6.64 13.58
N ALA A 50 22.67 -7.53 13.78
CA ALA A 50 22.85 -8.66 14.70
C ALA A 50 22.17 -9.93 14.19
N LEU A 51 22.79 -11.07 14.51
CA LEU A 51 22.21 -12.40 14.35
C LEU A 51 22.17 -13.08 15.72
N SER A 52 20.97 -13.50 16.14
CA SER A 52 20.78 -14.26 17.37
C SER A 52 20.83 -15.77 17.13
N GLU A 53 21.12 -16.55 18.17
CA GLU A 53 21.11 -18.03 18.12
C GLU A 53 19.71 -18.59 17.77
N SER A 54 18.65 -17.79 17.92
CA SER A 54 17.30 -18.10 17.42
C SER A 54 17.15 -18.00 15.89
N GLY A 55 18.19 -17.58 15.15
CA GLY A 55 18.17 -17.43 13.70
C GLY A 55 17.62 -16.09 13.21
N VAL A 56 17.26 -15.17 14.11
CA VAL A 56 16.70 -13.86 13.73
C VAL A 56 17.82 -12.88 13.42
N PHE A 57 17.84 -12.43 12.16
CA PHE A 57 18.69 -11.34 11.70
C PHE A 57 17.97 -9.99 11.86
N ARG A 58 18.66 -9.00 12.42
CA ARG A 58 18.12 -7.66 12.67
C ARG A 58 19.04 -6.60 12.10
N VAL A 59 18.45 -5.64 11.41
CA VAL A 59 19.08 -4.36 11.06
C VAL A 59 18.29 -3.28 11.77
N HIS A 60 18.94 -2.54 12.66
CA HIS A 60 18.34 -1.46 13.40
C HIS A 60 19.14 -0.19 13.23
N ASN A 61 18.44 0.91 12.98
CA ASN A 61 19.04 2.21 12.74
C ASN A 61 18.10 3.28 13.29
N GLU A 62 18.61 4.20 14.09
CA GLU A 62 17.78 5.24 14.72
C GLU A 62 17.32 6.34 13.74
N ARG A 63 18.01 6.46 12.60
CA ARG A 63 17.72 7.45 11.55
C ARG A 63 17.31 6.73 10.26
N THR A 64 17.79 7.20 9.12
CA THR A 64 17.45 6.68 7.80
C THR A 64 18.28 5.46 7.41
N ILE A 65 17.63 4.46 6.83
CA ILE A 65 18.28 3.39 6.05
C ILE A 65 18.01 3.70 4.57
N GLU A 66 19.06 3.81 3.77
CA GLU A 66 18.97 4.01 2.33
C GLU A 66 19.61 2.84 1.59
N VAL A 67 18.89 2.28 0.62
CA VAL A 67 19.37 1.17 -0.23
C VAL A 67 19.46 1.67 -1.67
N VAL A 68 20.67 1.91 -2.15
CA VAL A 68 20.96 2.34 -3.51
C VAL A 68 21.71 1.23 -4.23
N ALA A 69 21.19 0.78 -5.37
CA ALA A 69 21.78 -0.29 -6.18
C ALA A 69 21.59 -0.03 -7.67
N GLY A 70 22.41 -0.69 -8.50
CA GLY A 70 22.21 -0.72 -9.95
C GLY A 70 22.89 0.39 -10.74
N SER A 71 23.86 1.12 -10.17
CA SER A 71 24.58 2.20 -10.88
C SER A 71 25.37 1.76 -12.12
N LYS A 72 25.59 0.44 -12.27
CA LYS A 72 26.25 -0.19 -13.43
C LYS A 72 25.38 -1.26 -14.10
N ASN A 73 24.12 -1.39 -13.67
CA ASN A 73 23.23 -2.41 -14.19
C ASN A 73 22.73 -2.02 -15.58
N SER A 74 22.55 -3.02 -16.44
CA SER A 74 21.87 -2.85 -17.72
C SER A 74 20.35 -2.86 -17.53
N GLY A 75 19.58 -2.48 -18.56
CA GLY A 75 18.13 -2.30 -18.45
C GLY A 75 17.33 -3.56 -18.06
N SER A 76 17.91 -4.76 -18.19
CA SER A 76 17.29 -6.03 -17.80
C SER A 76 17.63 -6.51 -16.40
N ASP A 77 18.58 -5.88 -15.72
CA ASP A 77 19.13 -6.41 -14.48
C ASP A 77 18.33 -5.95 -13.25
N THR A 78 17.92 -6.92 -12.44
CA THR A 78 17.26 -6.65 -11.16
C THR A 78 18.27 -6.13 -10.14
N SER A 79 18.15 -4.86 -9.78
CA SER A 79 19.09 -4.20 -8.85
C SER A 79 18.80 -4.53 -7.37
N VAL A 80 17.53 -4.64 -6.99
CA VAL A 80 17.09 -5.00 -5.63
C VAL A 80 15.95 -6.00 -5.75
N LYS A 81 16.07 -7.13 -5.05
CA LYS A 81 15.04 -8.16 -4.97
C LYS A 81 14.78 -8.51 -3.51
N ILE A 82 13.52 -8.47 -3.09
CA ILE A 82 13.05 -8.92 -1.79
C ILE A 82 12.12 -10.10 -2.06
N SER A 83 12.47 -11.28 -1.56
CA SER A 83 11.72 -12.51 -1.79
C SER A 83 11.70 -13.35 -0.53
N SER A 84 10.51 -13.79 -0.12
CA SER A 84 10.35 -14.85 0.88
C SER A 84 9.96 -16.14 0.17
N VAL A 85 10.51 -17.27 0.61
CA VAL A 85 10.19 -18.60 0.05
C VAL A 85 8.97 -19.19 0.77
N GLU A 86 8.92 -19.04 2.09
CA GLU A 86 7.82 -19.44 2.95
C GLU A 86 7.51 -18.30 3.93
N GLY A 87 6.25 -18.17 4.33
CA GLY A 87 5.79 -17.09 5.21
C GLY A 87 5.48 -15.78 4.48
N ASP A 88 5.33 -14.71 5.24
CA ASP A 88 4.85 -13.40 4.77
C ASP A 88 5.93 -12.32 4.74
N ILE A 89 5.74 -11.33 3.87
CA ILE A 89 6.48 -10.06 3.90
C ILE A 89 5.50 -8.98 4.36
N THR A 90 5.65 -8.54 5.61
CA THR A 90 4.82 -7.48 6.19
C THR A 90 5.58 -6.14 6.21
N ILE A 91 5.02 -5.12 5.55
CA ILE A 91 5.55 -3.74 5.57
C ILE A 91 4.59 -2.88 6.39
N THR A 92 5.07 -2.38 7.53
CA THR A 92 4.26 -1.58 8.45
C THR A 92 4.91 -0.22 8.68
N VAL A 93 4.08 0.83 8.62
CA VAL A 93 4.46 2.19 8.99
C VAL A 93 3.52 2.65 10.11
N MET A 94 4.10 3.11 11.21
CA MET A 94 3.36 3.55 12.39
C MET A 94 3.22 5.08 12.41
N GLY A 95 2.15 5.58 13.02
CA GLY A 95 1.89 7.02 13.16
C GLY A 95 1.51 7.70 11.84
N ASN A 96 2.00 8.92 11.61
CA ASN A 96 1.69 9.75 10.44
C ASN A 96 2.58 9.45 9.22
N GLY A 97 3.22 8.29 9.18
CA GLY A 97 4.06 7.91 8.04
C GLY A 97 3.24 7.43 6.85
N GLN A 98 3.86 7.40 5.67
CA GLN A 98 3.25 6.95 4.42
C GLN A 98 4.16 5.96 3.69
N ILE A 99 3.57 5.00 2.98
CA ILE A 99 4.27 4.15 2.02
C ILE A 99 4.03 4.75 0.63
N LYS A 100 5.09 5.20 -0.03
CA LYS A 100 5.04 5.71 -1.41
C LYS A 100 5.73 4.71 -2.33
N ILE A 101 5.00 4.20 -3.31
CA ILE A 101 5.51 3.35 -4.38
C ILE A 101 5.42 4.15 -5.68
N SER A 102 6.55 4.39 -6.33
CA SER A 102 6.62 5.16 -7.57
C SER A 102 7.68 4.60 -8.50
N GLY A 103 7.34 4.50 -9.78
CA GLY A 103 8.21 4.06 -10.86
C GLY A 103 7.50 4.28 -12.20
N GLY A 104 8.19 4.05 -13.32
CA GLY A 104 7.58 4.18 -14.64
C GLY A 104 6.45 3.16 -14.88
N ASN A 105 6.62 1.94 -14.38
CA ASN A 105 5.59 0.90 -14.38
C ASN A 105 5.54 0.21 -13.01
N VAL A 106 4.35 -0.01 -12.46
CA VAL A 106 4.11 -0.69 -11.19
C VAL A 106 3.04 -1.76 -11.41
N VAL A 107 3.41 -3.03 -11.22
CA VAL A 107 2.51 -4.18 -11.41
C VAL A 107 2.28 -4.85 -10.06
N VAL A 108 1.02 -5.03 -9.68
CA VAL A 108 0.60 -5.78 -8.48
C VAL A 108 -0.21 -6.97 -8.95
N GLN A 109 0.29 -8.18 -8.68
CA GLN A 109 -0.31 -9.43 -9.13
C GLN A 109 -0.31 -10.42 -7.95
N ALA A 110 -1.39 -11.19 -7.84
CA ALA A 110 -1.51 -12.32 -6.94
C ALA A 110 -2.24 -13.46 -7.67
N ASP A 111 -1.94 -14.70 -7.31
CA ASP A 111 -2.59 -15.88 -7.92
C ASP A 111 -4.02 -16.08 -7.40
N GLU A 112 -4.29 -15.69 -6.15
CA GLU A 112 -5.59 -15.80 -5.52
C GLU A 112 -6.31 -14.44 -5.47
N ASP A 113 -5.97 -13.59 -4.48
CA ASP A 113 -6.73 -12.37 -4.19
C ASP A 113 -5.84 -11.15 -3.95
N ILE A 114 -6.35 -9.97 -4.32
CA ILE A 114 -5.79 -8.67 -3.93
C ILE A 114 -6.84 -7.91 -3.12
N ASN A 115 -6.55 -7.66 -1.84
CA ASN A 115 -7.44 -6.96 -0.92
C ASN A 115 -6.95 -5.53 -0.63
N LEU A 116 -7.73 -4.52 -1.01
CA LEU A 116 -7.46 -3.11 -0.71
C LEU A 116 -8.49 -2.57 0.29
N LYS A 117 -8.04 -2.20 1.49
CA LYS A 117 -8.89 -1.68 2.56
C LYS A 117 -8.30 -0.39 3.13
N ALA A 118 -9.13 0.64 3.25
CA ALA A 118 -8.77 1.91 3.89
C ALA A 118 -9.84 2.31 4.91
N GLY A 119 -9.42 2.96 6.01
CA GLY A 119 -10.33 3.44 7.05
C GLY A 119 -11.19 4.64 6.63
N ARG A 120 -10.70 5.46 5.70
CA ARG A 120 -11.42 6.64 5.17
C ARG A 120 -11.79 6.47 3.70
N ASN A 121 -10.81 6.60 2.80
CA ASN A 121 -11.05 6.60 1.36
C ASN A 121 -9.99 5.77 0.62
N ILE A 122 -10.40 5.18 -0.51
CA ILE A 122 -9.50 4.70 -1.57
C ILE A 122 -9.78 5.57 -2.80
N SER A 123 -8.75 6.20 -3.36
CA SER A 123 -8.87 7.07 -4.53
C SER A 123 -8.08 6.50 -5.70
N LEU A 124 -8.73 6.30 -6.84
CA LEU A 124 -8.12 5.80 -8.07
C LEU A 124 -8.30 6.85 -9.16
N ASN A 125 -7.19 7.44 -9.62
CA ASN A 125 -7.18 8.48 -10.64
C ASN A 125 -6.25 8.03 -11.78
N ALA A 126 -6.76 7.99 -13.01
CA ALA A 126 -5.97 7.74 -14.20
C ALA A 126 -6.27 8.82 -15.25
N ALA A 127 -5.24 9.25 -15.97
CA ALA A 127 -5.40 10.31 -16.99
C ALA A 127 -6.21 9.83 -18.20
N SER A 128 -6.06 8.56 -18.60
CA SER A 128 -6.75 7.99 -19.77
C SER A 128 -7.97 7.16 -19.37
N SER A 129 -7.76 6.07 -18.62
CA SER A 129 -8.84 5.14 -18.30
C SER A 129 -8.50 4.25 -17.10
N ILE A 130 -9.54 3.83 -16.38
CA ILE A 130 -9.48 2.75 -15.38
C ILE A 130 -10.39 1.64 -15.89
N THR A 131 -9.83 0.45 -16.11
CA THR A 131 -10.57 -0.70 -16.63
C THR A 131 -10.71 -1.77 -15.55
N LEU A 132 -11.95 -2.23 -15.31
CA LEU A 132 -12.25 -3.32 -14.39
C LEU A 132 -12.81 -4.49 -15.19
N ASN A 133 -12.04 -5.55 -15.32
CA ASN A 133 -12.43 -6.75 -16.06
C ASN A 133 -12.60 -7.92 -15.09
N ALA A 134 -13.82 -8.40 -14.94
CA ALA A 134 -14.13 -9.62 -14.19
C ALA A 134 -15.46 -10.19 -14.65
N THR A 135 -15.68 -11.49 -14.42
CA THR A 135 -16.99 -12.14 -14.64
C THR A 135 -18.10 -11.44 -13.87
N LYS A 136 -17.77 -10.85 -12.72
CA LYS A 136 -18.70 -10.09 -11.88
C LYS A 136 -17.99 -8.92 -11.23
N VAL A 137 -18.47 -7.70 -11.47
CA VAL A 137 -18.05 -6.48 -10.78
C VAL A 137 -19.23 -5.95 -9.99
N GLN A 138 -19.06 -5.74 -8.69
CA GLN A 138 -20.11 -5.22 -7.81
C GLN A 138 -19.64 -3.94 -7.15
N ALA A 139 -20.44 -2.88 -7.30
CA ALA A 139 -20.30 -1.65 -6.53
C ALA A 139 -21.53 -1.51 -5.63
N ARG A 140 -21.30 -1.30 -4.33
CA ARG A 140 -22.38 -1.07 -3.37
C ARG A 140 -22.06 0.19 -2.59
N GLY A 141 -22.99 1.13 -2.62
CA GLY A 141 -22.91 2.41 -1.92
C GLY A 141 -24.29 2.98 -1.70
N LEU A 142 -24.43 3.90 -0.75
CA LEU A 142 -25.70 4.56 -0.48
C LEU A 142 -26.07 5.56 -1.60
N ILE A 143 -25.04 6.25 -2.13
CA ILE A 143 -25.13 7.31 -3.13
C ILE A 143 -23.89 7.20 -4.04
N GLY A 144 -24.03 7.63 -5.29
CA GLY A 144 -22.92 7.77 -6.23
C GLY A 144 -23.35 7.48 -7.65
N ASN A 145 -22.72 8.12 -8.62
CA ASN A 145 -23.14 8.05 -10.03
C ASN A 145 -23.12 6.62 -10.59
N LEU A 146 -22.19 5.77 -10.12
CA LEU A 146 -22.14 4.36 -10.49
C LEU A 146 -23.31 3.55 -9.91
N ILE A 147 -23.78 3.92 -8.71
CA ILE A 147 -24.93 3.30 -8.05
C ILE A 147 -26.21 3.77 -8.73
N GLU A 148 -26.33 5.07 -9.03
CA GLU A 148 -27.51 5.64 -9.68
C GLU A 148 -27.74 5.09 -11.11
N LYS A 149 -26.67 4.86 -11.88
CA LYS A 149 -26.77 4.16 -13.17
C LYS A 149 -27.15 2.67 -13.05
N THR A 150 -26.89 2.04 -11.91
CA THR A 150 -27.12 0.59 -11.72
C THR A 150 -28.49 0.27 -11.11
N VAL A 151 -29.01 1.12 -10.23
CA VAL A 151 -30.30 0.90 -9.53
C VAL A 151 -31.37 1.97 -9.82
N GLY A 152 -31.07 2.92 -10.71
CA GLY A 152 -31.95 4.04 -11.04
C GLY A 152 -31.89 5.18 -10.02
N SER A 153 -32.24 6.39 -10.46
CA SER A 153 -32.30 7.58 -9.61
C SER A 153 -33.33 7.43 -8.50
N PHE A 154 -33.20 8.22 -7.42
CA PHE A 154 -34.17 8.23 -6.32
C PHE A 154 -35.62 8.37 -6.84
N VAL A 155 -35.83 9.22 -7.85
CA VAL A 155 -37.11 9.45 -8.52
C VAL A 155 -37.60 8.17 -9.21
N GLN A 156 -36.75 7.49 -9.99
CA GLN A 156 -37.12 6.23 -10.64
C GLN A 156 -37.51 5.13 -9.63
N ARG A 157 -36.90 5.09 -8.45
CA ARG A 157 -37.27 4.11 -7.41
C ARG A 157 -38.62 4.39 -6.76
N VAL A 158 -38.99 5.66 -6.57
CA VAL A 158 -40.27 6.05 -5.94
C VAL A 158 -41.43 5.93 -6.93
N PHE A 159 -41.16 6.10 -8.23
CA PHE A 159 -42.16 5.92 -9.29
C PHE A 159 -42.20 4.49 -9.88
N LYS A 160 -41.36 3.57 -9.39
CA LYS A 160 -41.36 2.15 -9.81
C LYS A 160 -42.68 1.48 -9.40
N GLY A 161 -43.55 1.21 -10.37
CA GLY A 161 -44.89 0.64 -10.16
C GLY A 161 -46.02 1.67 -10.12
N SER A 162 -45.72 2.95 -10.35
CA SER A 162 -46.73 3.98 -10.59
C SER A 162 -47.12 4.04 -12.08
N TYR A 163 -48.21 4.73 -12.41
CA TYR A 163 -48.75 4.83 -13.78
C TYR A 163 -47.87 5.65 -14.74
N VAL A 164 -46.78 6.26 -14.26
CA VAL A 164 -45.81 6.95 -15.11
C VAL A 164 -44.77 5.97 -15.63
N GLY A 165 -44.82 5.73 -16.94
CA GLY A 165 -43.85 4.89 -17.63
C GLY A 165 -42.44 5.47 -17.57
N GLU A 166 -41.45 4.58 -17.62
CA GLU A 166 -40.02 4.92 -17.55
C GLU A 166 -39.60 5.93 -18.65
N ASP A 167 -40.31 5.90 -19.78
CA ASP A 167 -40.14 6.81 -20.92
C ASP A 167 -40.49 8.27 -20.60
N TYR A 168 -41.50 8.50 -19.74
CA TYR A 168 -41.89 9.84 -19.29
C TYR A 168 -40.90 10.46 -18.29
N LEU A 169 -40.16 9.61 -17.56
CA LEU A 169 -39.18 10.05 -16.57
C LEU A 169 -37.81 10.35 -17.21
N SER A 170 -37.47 9.63 -18.28
CA SER A 170 -36.20 9.79 -19.00
C SER A 170 -36.25 10.94 -20.02
N ASN A 171 -37.37 11.13 -20.73
CA ASN A 171 -37.57 12.22 -21.69
C ASN A 171 -38.99 12.79 -21.60
N PRO A 172 -39.29 13.66 -20.62
CA PRO A 172 -40.59 14.33 -20.55
C PRO A 172 -40.82 15.20 -21.81
N PRO A 173 -42.03 15.20 -22.39
CA PRO A 173 -42.36 16.03 -23.54
C PRO A 173 -42.12 17.53 -23.25
N PRO A 174 -41.68 18.32 -24.25
CA PRO A 174 -41.45 19.76 -24.06
C PRO A 174 -42.74 20.47 -23.59
N GLY A 175 -42.71 21.05 -22.39
CA GLY A 175 -43.82 21.83 -21.82
C GLY A 175 -44.63 21.16 -20.71
N ASP A 176 -44.23 19.98 -20.23
CA ASP A 176 -44.89 19.33 -19.09
C ASP A 176 -44.67 20.11 -17.76
N LYS A 177 -45.75 20.33 -17.02
CA LYS A 177 -45.77 21.13 -15.78
C LYS A 177 -45.39 20.32 -14.54
N PHE A 178 -45.31 19.00 -14.65
CA PHE A 178 -45.03 18.10 -13.53
C PHE A 178 -43.54 17.75 -13.38
N ILE A 179 -42.80 17.67 -14.49
CA ILE A 179 -41.33 17.52 -14.52
C ILE A 179 -40.80 18.50 -15.56
N SER A 180 -40.48 19.72 -15.12
CA SER A 180 -40.05 20.83 -16.00
C SER A 180 -38.59 20.73 -16.48
N LYS A 181 -37.85 19.70 -16.03
CA LYS A 181 -36.50 19.35 -16.50
C LYS A 181 -36.39 17.83 -16.50
N SER A 182 -35.95 17.23 -17.61
CA SER A 182 -35.63 15.81 -17.70
C SER A 182 -34.82 15.38 -16.49
N VAL A 183 -35.25 14.33 -15.79
CA VAL A 183 -34.46 13.73 -14.72
C VAL A 183 -33.38 12.90 -15.41
N VAL A 184 -32.38 13.59 -15.97
CA VAL A 184 -31.23 12.96 -16.60
C VAL A 184 -30.55 12.11 -15.53
N SER A 185 -30.50 10.81 -15.76
CA SER A 185 -29.69 9.89 -14.97
C SER A 185 -28.21 10.23 -15.20
N GLY A 186 -27.68 11.11 -14.36
CA GLY A 186 -26.25 11.24 -14.10
C GLY A 186 -25.34 11.33 -15.33
N THR A 187 -25.70 12.15 -16.33
CA THR A 187 -24.66 12.78 -17.16
C THR A 187 -24.41 14.12 -16.50
N GLY A 188 -23.34 14.20 -15.71
CA GLY A 188 -22.86 15.50 -15.26
C GLY A 188 -22.67 16.38 -16.50
N ASP A 189 -23.03 17.66 -16.38
CA ASP A 189 -22.73 18.68 -17.37
C ASP A 189 -21.25 18.52 -17.79
N VAL A 190 -21.01 17.94 -18.96
CA VAL A 190 -19.74 18.11 -19.65
C VAL A 190 -19.81 19.55 -20.14
N PRO A 191 -18.94 20.46 -19.68
CA PRO A 191 -18.89 21.78 -20.24
C PRO A 191 -18.68 21.64 -21.75
N ASP A 192 -19.50 22.35 -22.51
CA ASP A 192 -19.31 22.56 -23.94
C ASP A 192 -17.90 23.13 -24.15
N VAL A 193 -16.94 22.28 -24.52
CA VAL A 193 -15.65 22.73 -25.00
C VAL A 193 -15.88 23.14 -26.45
N GLY A 194 -16.30 24.40 -26.59
CA GLY A 194 -16.44 25.06 -27.88
C GLY A 194 -15.18 24.86 -28.71
N GLY A 195 -15.39 24.46 -29.95
CA GLY A 195 -14.32 24.33 -30.93
C GLY A 195 -13.58 25.66 -31.12
N GLY A 196 -12.26 25.55 -31.09
CA GLY A 196 -11.25 26.56 -31.42
C GLY A 196 -9.88 25.90 -31.39
#